data_AF-A0A4Q5WCQ0-F1
#
_entry.id   AF-A0A4Q5WCQ0-F1
#
_cell.length_a   1.000
_cell.length_b   1.000
_cell.length_c   1.000
_cell.angle_alpha   90.00
_cell.angle_beta   90.00
_cell.angle_gamma   90.00
#
_symmetry.space_group_name_H-M   'P 1'
#
loop_
_entity.id
_entity.type
_entity.pdbx_description
1 polymer ?
#
loop_
_entity_poly.entity_id
_entity_poly.type
_entity_poly.pdbx_seq_one_letter_code
_entity_poly.pdbx_strand_id
1 'polypeptide(L)'
;MPRITPILFLLLLAAAPRAGAQQLAASGKATQEAHAALKRTLRTLDSAGVFTKAQQRTLKLLAPAHRAWFLVRPGLRVLESAAGPLFGHAGDAAFVVYDGKEGRLGYLLYSGADRRYGWLYNDFPVFNALTAAHCRYSAAESIDDRLSGELAYLKESLLKEPAGLSEYDFLQVGPFRKNENLLPREGCFSLYPDGRNFISKPVLALATGLVYNDWECLAWDASKKRFVLFYGQAFAD
;
A
#
# COMPACT_ATOMS: atom_id res chain seq x y z
N MET A 1 -8.08 -21.27 -64.20
CA MET A 1 -7.17 -20.42 -65.02
C MET A 1 -7.45 -18.96 -64.67
N PRO A 2 -6.46 -18.04 -64.68
CA PRO A 2 -5.57 -17.62 -63.58
C PRO A 2 -5.79 -16.12 -63.18
N ARG A 3 -5.34 -15.56 -62.04
CA ARG A 3 -4.02 -14.94 -61.68
C ARG A 3 -4.28 -14.19 -60.34
N ILE A 4 -3.55 -14.29 -59.22
CA ILE A 4 -2.18 -13.86 -58.87
C ILE A 4 -1.92 -12.32 -58.98
N THR A 5 -2.12 -11.62 -57.83
CA THR A 5 -1.31 -10.54 -57.16
C THR A 5 -1.22 -9.10 -57.75
N PRO A 6 -0.65 -8.08 -57.04
CA PRO A 6 -1.27 -7.23 -56.00
C PRO A 6 -0.93 -5.71 -56.19
N ILE A 7 -1.05 -4.89 -55.14
CA ILE A 7 -0.44 -3.55 -54.92
C ILE A 7 -1.28 -2.32 -55.34
N LEU A 8 -1.73 -1.56 -54.34
CA LEU A 8 -1.45 -0.11 -54.18
C LEU A 8 -1.94 0.29 -52.77
N PHE A 9 -1.11 0.23 -51.73
CA PHE A 9 -0.37 1.39 -51.20
C PHE A 9 -0.99 2.75 -51.53
N LEU A 10 -1.80 3.28 -50.60
CA LEU A 10 -1.91 4.72 -50.43
C LEU A 10 -2.06 5.06 -48.94
N LEU A 11 -0.89 5.35 -48.37
CA LEU A 11 -0.65 6.40 -47.38
C LEU A 11 -1.88 7.26 -47.01
N LEU A 12 -2.34 7.05 -45.77
CA LEU A 12 -2.79 8.13 -44.90
C LEU A 12 -2.27 7.81 -43.49
N LEU A 13 -0.94 7.91 -43.34
CA LEU A 13 -0.32 8.21 -42.06
C LEU A 13 -0.78 9.63 -41.70
N ALA A 14 -1.95 9.72 -41.05
CA ALA A 14 -2.32 10.92 -40.33
C ALA A 14 -1.26 11.14 -39.25
N ALA A 15 -0.46 12.18 -39.45
CA ALA A 15 0.57 12.62 -38.52
C ALA A 15 -0.08 13.09 -37.21
N ALA A 16 -0.22 12.18 -36.25
CA ALA A 16 -0.28 12.48 -34.82
C ALA A 16 0.26 11.25 -34.08
N PRO A 17 1.51 11.28 -33.57
CA PRO A 17 1.67 11.44 -32.12
C PRO A 17 3.04 12.02 -31.71
N ARG A 18 3.26 13.34 -31.81
CA ARG A 18 4.42 13.97 -31.14
C ARG A 18 4.06 14.60 -29.81
N ALA A 19 2.91 15.27 -29.73
CA ALA A 19 2.41 15.86 -28.49
C ALA A 19 2.09 14.80 -27.41
N GLY A 20 1.41 13.71 -27.78
CA GLY A 20 1.07 12.64 -26.83
C GLY A 20 2.29 11.89 -26.27
N ALA A 21 3.31 11.63 -27.11
CA ALA A 21 4.53 10.96 -26.68
C ALA A 21 5.40 11.85 -25.76
N GLN A 22 5.48 13.16 -26.04
CA GLN A 22 6.17 14.12 -25.17
C GLN A 22 5.44 14.31 -23.84
N GLN A 23 4.11 14.30 -23.83
CA GLN A 23 3.31 14.43 -22.61
C GLN A 23 3.38 13.17 -21.73
N LEU A 24 3.40 11.97 -22.34
CA LEU A 24 3.66 10.71 -21.64
C LEU A 24 5.08 10.64 -21.07
N ALA A 25 6.09 11.08 -21.83
CA ALA A 25 7.48 11.13 -21.35
C ALA A 25 7.67 12.17 -20.24
N ALA A 26 7.03 13.34 -20.34
CA ALA A 26 7.05 14.36 -19.30
C ALA A 26 6.32 13.90 -18.02
N SER A 27 5.19 13.21 -18.17
CA SER A 27 4.48 12.57 -17.05
C SER A 27 5.33 11.51 -16.37
N GLY A 28 5.99 10.62 -17.14
CA GLY A 28 6.88 9.61 -16.59
C GLY A 28 8.09 10.19 -15.85
N LYS A 29 8.67 11.28 -16.37
CA LYS A 29 9.77 11.99 -15.70
C LYS A 29 9.32 12.64 -14.39
N ALA A 30 8.17 13.30 -14.38
CA ALA A 30 7.60 13.92 -13.18
C ALA A 30 7.31 12.86 -12.08
N THR A 31 6.77 11.69 -12.45
CA THR A 31 6.55 10.58 -11.50
C THR A 31 7.86 10.05 -10.92
N GLN A 32 8.90 9.89 -11.73
CA GLN A 32 10.22 9.45 -11.26
C GLN A 32 10.85 10.46 -10.29
N GLU A 33 10.74 11.75 -10.59
CA GLU A 33 11.23 12.82 -9.72
C GLU A 33 10.48 12.86 -8.39
N ALA A 34 9.16 12.66 -8.41
CA ALA A 34 8.34 12.56 -7.21
C ALA A 34 8.76 11.36 -6.33
N HIS A 35 8.93 10.17 -6.93
CA HIS A 35 9.36 8.98 -6.19
C HIS A 35 10.78 9.16 -5.61
N ALA A 36 11.69 9.80 -6.35
CA ALA A 36 13.03 10.12 -5.86
C ALA A 36 13.00 11.15 -4.71
N ALA A 37 12.08 12.12 -4.74
CA ALA A 37 11.86 13.06 -3.65
C ALA A 37 11.34 12.34 -2.40
N LEU A 38 10.33 11.47 -2.53
CA LEU A 38 9.80 10.65 -1.43
C LEU A 38 10.91 9.80 -0.78
N LYS A 39 11.69 9.08 -1.59
CA LYS A 39 12.81 8.26 -1.11
C LYS A 39 13.83 9.08 -0.32
N ARG A 40 14.13 10.31 -0.76
CA ARG A 40 15.02 11.22 -0.01
C ARG A 40 14.40 11.64 1.32
N THR A 41 13.12 12.00 1.33
CA THR A 41 12.41 12.37 2.55
C THR A 41 12.41 11.24 3.58
N LEU A 42 12.08 10.01 3.17
CA LEU A 42 12.11 8.85 4.06
C LEU A 42 13.50 8.60 4.62
N ARG A 43 14.56 8.73 3.80
CA ARG A 43 15.96 8.64 4.28
C ARG A 43 16.33 9.73 5.28
N THR A 44 15.81 10.95 5.10
CA THR A 44 16.02 12.04 6.05
C THR A 44 15.36 11.73 7.39
N LEU A 45 14.09 11.30 7.39
CA LEU A 45 13.38 10.88 8.60
C LEU A 45 14.11 9.74 9.31
N ASP A 46 14.57 8.77 8.54
CA ASP A 46 15.35 7.65 9.02
C ASP A 46 16.65 8.07 9.70
N SER A 47 17.41 8.95 9.04
CA SER A 47 18.70 9.45 9.53
C SER A 47 18.54 10.31 10.78
N ALA A 48 17.41 11.00 10.93
CA ALA A 48 17.03 11.72 12.14
C ALA A 48 16.57 10.79 13.28
N GLY A 49 16.51 9.48 13.05
CA GLY A 49 16.17 8.48 14.05
C GLY A 49 14.67 8.29 14.28
N VAL A 50 13.79 8.89 13.46
CA VAL A 50 12.33 8.76 13.58
C VAL A 50 11.93 7.28 13.52
N PHE A 51 12.37 6.56 12.49
CA PHE A 51 12.05 5.13 12.34
C PHE A 51 12.74 4.25 13.39
N THR A 52 13.93 4.63 13.85
CA THR A 52 14.61 3.93 14.95
C THR A 52 13.82 4.03 16.25
N LYS A 53 13.27 5.20 16.59
CA LYS A 53 12.42 5.36 17.78
C LYS A 53 11.14 4.52 17.69
N ALA A 54 10.45 4.56 16.55
CA ALA A 54 9.26 3.73 16.31
C ALA A 54 9.59 2.23 16.44
N GLN A 55 10.68 1.78 15.82
CA GLN A 55 11.13 0.38 15.92
C GLN A 55 11.43 -0.05 17.35
N GLN A 56 12.07 0.79 18.17
CA GLN A 56 12.35 0.46 19.57
C GLN A 56 11.07 0.20 20.37
N ARG A 57 9.99 0.96 20.09
CA ARG A 57 8.68 0.72 20.69
C ARG A 57 8.08 -0.58 20.15
N THR A 58 8.04 -0.74 18.83
CA THR A 58 7.36 -1.87 18.18
C THR A 58 8.03 -3.20 18.52
N LEU A 59 9.37 -3.28 18.53
CA LEU A 59 10.10 -4.50 18.91
C LEU A 59 9.78 -5.00 20.33
N LYS A 60 9.38 -4.12 21.26
CA LYS A 60 8.98 -4.51 22.63
C LYS A 60 7.61 -5.18 22.66
N LEU A 61 6.75 -4.85 21.70
CA LEU A 61 5.38 -5.36 21.59
C LEU A 61 5.29 -6.63 20.74
N LEU A 62 6.30 -6.89 19.90
CA LEU A 62 6.33 -8.07 19.03
C LEU A 62 6.47 -9.37 19.80
N ALA A 63 5.77 -10.39 19.32
CA ALA A 63 6.01 -11.78 19.71
C ALA A 63 7.49 -12.16 19.48
N PRO A 64 8.08 -13.03 20.32
CA PRO A 64 9.52 -13.31 20.29
C PRO A 64 10.08 -13.73 18.93
N ALA A 65 9.33 -14.53 18.16
CA ALA A 65 9.73 -15.00 16.84
C ALA A 65 9.85 -13.84 15.83
N HIS A 66 8.87 -12.93 15.80
CA HIS A 66 8.90 -11.77 14.92
C HIS A 66 10.00 -10.78 15.33
N ARG A 67 10.14 -10.54 16.64
CA ARG A 67 11.22 -9.71 17.18
C ARG A 67 12.59 -10.22 16.75
N ALA A 68 12.85 -11.52 16.93
CA ALA A 68 14.10 -12.14 16.50
C ALA A 68 14.33 -12.02 14.99
N TRP A 69 13.28 -12.19 14.19
CA TRP A 69 13.37 -12.09 12.73
C TRP A 69 13.77 -10.68 12.25
N PHE A 70 13.25 -9.62 12.89
CA PHE A 70 13.63 -8.24 12.58
C PHE A 70 15.03 -7.88 13.11
N LEU A 71 15.42 -8.37 14.29
CA LEU A 71 16.74 -8.07 14.87
C LEU A 71 17.91 -8.56 14.00
N VAL A 72 17.74 -9.67 13.27
CA VAL A 72 18.75 -10.17 12.34
C VAL A 72 18.69 -9.51 10.94
N ARG A 73 17.81 -8.53 10.74
CA ARG A 73 17.62 -7.77 9.49
C ARG A 73 17.69 -6.27 9.75
N PRO A 74 18.88 -5.74 10.11
CA PRO A 74 19.02 -4.34 10.52
C PRO A 74 18.70 -3.31 9.41
N GLY A 75 18.64 -3.75 8.14
CA GLY A 75 18.20 -2.90 7.03
C GLY A 75 16.69 -2.65 6.97
N LEU A 76 15.90 -3.39 7.77
CA LEU A 76 14.45 -3.23 7.86
C LEU A 76 14.08 -2.63 9.21
N ARG A 77 13.30 -1.55 9.19
CA ARG A 77 12.75 -0.95 10.40
C ARG A 77 11.25 -1.18 10.48
N VAL A 78 10.84 -2.00 11.44
CA VAL A 78 9.42 -2.24 11.72
C VAL A 78 8.85 -1.04 12.47
N LEU A 79 7.92 -0.33 11.86
CA LEU A 79 7.32 0.88 12.42
C LEU A 79 6.09 0.54 13.25
N GLU A 80 5.27 -0.38 12.76
CA GLU A 80 4.07 -0.87 13.44
C GLU A 80 3.80 -2.33 13.07
N SER A 81 3.01 -3.02 13.90
CA SER A 81 2.53 -4.37 13.64
C SER A 81 1.09 -4.57 14.12
N ALA A 82 0.33 -5.39 13.41
CA ALA A 82 -0.93 -5.95 13.91
C ALA A 82 -0.98 -7.46 13.67
N ALA A 83 -1.41 -8.20 14.69
CA ALA A 83 -1.66 -9.63 14.61
C ALA A 83 -3.14 -9.89 14.37
N GLY A 84 -3.45 -10.93 13.60
CA GLY A 84 -4.83 -11.34 13.34
C GLY A 84 -4.92 -12.19 12.07
N PRO A 85 -6.03 -12.92 11.85
CA PRO A 85 -6.14 -13.99 10.86
C PRO A 85 -6.25 -13.47 9.41
N LEU A 86 -5.21 -12.81 8.94
CA LEU A 86 -5.13 -12.14 7.64
C LEU A 86 -5.36 -13.08 6.45
N PHE A 87 -4.77 -14.28 6.51
CA PHE A 87 -4.92 -15.36 5.53
C PHE A 87 -5.93 -16.43 6.00
N GLY A 88 -6.60 -16.18 7.13
CA GLY A 88 -7.53 -17.12 7.77
C GLY A 88 -6.88 -18.00 8.85
N HIS A 89 -5.64 -17.75 9.26
CA HIS A 89 -4.93 -18.56 10.25
C HIS A 89 -4.58 -17.77 11.51
N ALA A 90 -4.70 -18.44 12.67
CA ALA A 90 -4.17 -17.88 13.91
C ALA A 90 -2.63 -17.78 13.81
N GLY A 91 -2.07 -16.62 14.15
CA GLY A 91 -0.63 -16.35 14.04
C GLY A 91 -0.21 -15.59 12.78
N ASP A 92 -1.13 -15.29 11.88
CA ASP A 92 -0.90 -14.32 10.82
C ASP A 92 -0.63 -12.92 11.41
N ALA A 93 0.20 -12.13 10.72
CA ALA A 93 0.53 -10.77 11.13
C ALA A 93 0.85 -9.87 9.94
N ALA A 94 0.66 -8.56 10.13
CA ALA A 94 1.04 -7.52 9.18
C ALA A 94 1.95 -6.50 9.87
N PHE A 95 2.86 -5.91 9.09
CA PHE A 95 3.87 -4.97 9.57
C PHE A 95 4.00 -3.81 8.60
N VAL A 96 4.05 -2.58 9.11
CA VAL A 96 4.55 -1.43 8.34
C VAL A 96 6.05 -1.38 8.52
N VAL A 97 6.78 -1.41 7.41
CA VAL A 97 8.23 -1.55 7.41
C VAL A 97 8.85 -0.49 6.51
N TYR A 98 9.87 0.19 7.02
CA TYR A 98 10.80 0.95 6.21
C TYR A 98 11.96 0.05 5.77
N ASP A 99 12.16 -0.07 4.46
CA ASP A 99 13.33 -0.72 3.87
C ASP A 99 14.42 0.34 3.63
N GLY A 100 15.47 0.32 4.45
CA GLY A 100 16.57 1.28 4.35
C GLY A 100 17.45 1.10 3.11
N LYS A 101 17.51 -0.11 2.54
CA LYS A 101 18.25 -0.37 1.32
C LYS A 101 17.55 0.30 0.14
N GLU A 102 16.25 0.02 0.00
CA GLU A 102 15.44 0.56 -1.09
C GLU A 102 14.97 1.99 -0.82
N GLY A 103 15.02 2.45 0.42
CA GLY A 103 14.57 3.77 0.86
C GLY A 103 13.07 3.98 0.66
N ARG A 104 12.26 2.96 0.94
CA ARG A 104 10.80 2.97 0.75
C ARG A 104 10.07 2.40 1.97
N LEU A 105 8.82 2.81 2.16
CA LEU A 105 7.90 2.09 3.02
C LEU A 105 7.28 0.93 2.28
N GLY A 106 6.73 -0.02 3.03
CA GLY A 106 5.93 -1.09 2.50
C GLY A 106 5.27 -1.89 3.62
N TYR A 107 4.41 -2.80 3.19
CA TYR A 107 3.70 -3.70 4.10
C TYR A 107 4.30 -5.09 3.97
N LEU A 108 4.85 -5.60 5.06
CA LEU A 108 5.34 -6.97 5.15
C LEU A 108 4.27 -7.81 5.84
N LEU A 109 3.90 -8.94 5.25
CA LEU A 109 2.87 -9.85 5.77
C LEU A 109 3.51 -11.16 6.16
N TYR A 110 3.05 -11.75 7.26
CA TYR A 110 3.45 -13.06 7.73
C TYR A 110 2.26 -14.03 7.66
N SER A 111 2.44 -15.13 6.92
CA SER A 111 1.53 -16.28 6.92
C SER A 111 1.95 -17.24 8.03
N GLY A 112 1.08 -17.43 9.02
CA GLY A 112 1.29 -18.40 10.10
C GLY A 112 1.27 -19.84 9.60
N ALA A 113 0.48 -20.12 8.55
CA ALA A 113 0.40 -21.44 7.93
C ALA A 113 1.71 -21.85 7.25
N ASP A 114 2.28 -20.95 6.44
CA ASP A 114 3.50 -21.23 5.67
C ASP A 114 4.78 -20.81 6.39
N ARG A 115 4.62 -20.15 7.55
CA ARG A 115 5.70 -19.53 8.34
C ARG A 115 6.60 -18.61 7.50
N ARG A 116 5.99 -17.87 6.57
CA ARG A 116 6.70 -17.08 5.56
C ARG A 116 6.34 -15.61 5.67
N TYR A 117 7.37 -14.76 5.52
CA TYR A 117 7.20 -13.33 5.28
C TYR A 117 7.16 -13.05 3.78
N GLY A 118 6.31 -12.12 3.36
CA GLY A 118 6.28 -11.61 1.99
C GLY A 118 5.75 -10.17 1.95
N TRP A 119 6.23 -9.40 0.99
CA TRP A 119 5.79 -8.03 0.77
C TRP A 119 4.42 -8.00 0.08
N LEU A 120 3.52 -7.15 0.54
CA LEU A 120 2.30 -6.81 -0.19
C LEU A 120 2.68 -6.26 -1.58
N TYR A 121 1.87 -6.55 -2.59
CA TYR A 121 2.10 -6.27 -4.02
C TYR A 121 3.19 -7.09 -4.72
N ASN A 122 4.30 -7.42 -4.04
CA ASN A 122 5.40 -8.20 -4.65
C ASN A 122 5.21 -9.71 -4.50
N ASP A 123 5.03 -10.17 -3.25
CA ASP A 123 4.87 -11.59 -2.93
C ASP A 123 3.40 -12.01 -2.85
N PHE A 124 2.53 -11.05 -2.60
CA PHE A 124 1.08 -11.24 -2.51
C PHE A 124 0.39 -10.33 -3.52
N PRO A 125 -0.20 -10.89 -4.60
CA PRO A 125 -0.90 -10.10 -5.60
C PRO A 125 -2.07 -9.33 -4.97
N VAL A 126 -2.27 -8.09 -5.41
CA VAL A 126 -3.39 -7.25 -5.00
C VAL A 126 -4.25 -6.93 -6.21
N PHE A 127 -5.54 -7.19 -6.09
CA PHE A 127 -6.54 -6.79 -7.07
C PHE A 127 -7.31 -5.58 -6.55
N ASN A 128 -7.17 -4.43 -7.23
CA ASN A 128 -7.88 -3.22 -6.86
C ASN A 128 -9.32 -3.25 -7.41
N ALA A 129 -10.25 -3.72 -6.58
CA ALA A 129 -11.65 -3.82 -6.94
C ALA A 129 -12.42 -2.49 -6.78
N LEU A 130 -11.80 -1.44 -6.21
CA LEU A 130 -12.39 -0.10 -6.10
C LEU A 130 -12.40 0.65 -7.43
N THR A 131 -11.46 0.34 -8.33
CA THR A 131 -11.43 0.91 -9.70
C THR A 131 -12.73 0.66 -10.47
N ALA A 132 -13.34 -0.51 -10.26
CA ALA A 132 -14.61 -0.89 -10.89
C ALA A 132 -15.84 -0.21 -10.25
N ALA A 133 -15.66 0.49 -9.12
CA ALA A 133 -16.76 1.01 -8.31
C ALA A 133 -17.03 2.50 -8.48
N HIS A 134 -16.31 3.18 -9.40
CA HIS A 134 -16.31 4.64 -9.54
C HIS A 134 -16.05 5.39 -8.22
N CYS A 135 -15.36 4.74 -7.27
CA CYS A 135 -14.90 5.40 -6.06
C CYS A 135 -13.93 6.52 -6.48
N ARG A 136 -14.22 7.76 -6.08
CA ARG A 136 -13.40 8.94 -6.44
C ARG A 136 -11.98 8.93 -5.87
N TYR A 137 -11.63 7.90 -5.09
CA TYR A 137 -10.39 7.77 -4.36
C TYR A 137 -9.49 6.63 -4.87
N SER A 138 -9.84 5.95 -5.98
CA SER A 138 -8.97 4.91 -6.54
C SER A 138 -7.70 5.55 -7.13
N ALA A 139 -6.67 5.68 -6.31
CA ALA A 139 -5.42 6.29 -6.71
C ALA A 139 -4.74 5.45 -7.81
N ALA A 140 -4.06 6.14 -8.73
CA ALA A 140 -3.11 5.53 -9.65
C ALA A 140 -1.88 4.95 -8.91
N GLU A 141 -1.72 5.29 -7.63
CA GLU A 141 -0.61 4.93 -6.76
C GLU A 141 -0.97 3.77 -5.83
N SER A 142 0.03 2.99 -5.42
CA SER A 142 -0.14 1.94 -4.42
C SER A 142 -0.31 2.52 -3.01
N ILE A 143 -0.83 1.73 -2.07
CA ILE A 143 -1.08 2.21 -0.69
C ILE A 143 0.23 2.59 0.03
N ASP A 144 1.34 1.92 -0.28
CA ASP A 144 2.66 2.21 0.27
C ASP A 144 3.26 3.54 -0.24
N ASP A 145 2.99 3.90 -1.50
CA ASP A 145 3.38 5.20 -2.05
C ASP A 145 2.59 6.33 -1.37
N ARG A 146 1.28 6.16 -1.16
CA ARG A 146 0.45 7.14 -0.44
C ARG A 146 0.89 7.35 1.00
N LEU A 147 1.13 6.27 1.75
CA LEU A 147 1.66 6.39 3.11
C LEU A 147 3.03 7.10 3.13
N SER A 148 3.87 6.87 2.11
CA SER A 148 5.13 7.59 1.97
C SER A 148 4.92 9.08 1.74
N GLY A 149 3.89 9.45 0.98
CA GLY A 149 3.43 10.83 0.81
C GLY A 149 2.97 11.48 2.12
N GLU A 150 2.19 10.76 2.92
CA GLU A 150 1.74 11.24 4.24
C GLU A 150 2.91 11.50 5.20
N LEU A 151 3.90 10.61 5.26
CA LEU A 151 5.10 10.86 6.06
C LEU A 151 5.94 12.02 5.51
N ALA A 152 5.93 12.23 4.20
CA ALA A 152 6.59 13.38 3.60
C ALA A 152 5.89 14.70 3.95
N TYR A 153 4.56 14.70 4.01
CA TYR A 153 3.76 15.82 4.48
C TYR A 153 4.05 16.14 5.96
N LEU A 154 4.12 15.11 6.81
CA LEU A 154 4.39 15.25 8.25
C LEU A 154 5.88 15.47 8.59
N LYS A 155 6.77 15.52 7.61
CA LYS A 155 8.22 15.46 7.81
C LYS A 155 8.72 16.45 8.85
N GLU A 156 8.37 17.73 8.73
CA GLU A 156 8.91 18.78 9.60
C GLU A 156 8.45 18.59 11.06
N SER A 157 7.24 18.10 11.28
CA SER A 157 6.74 17.75 12.61
C SER A 157 7.47 16.54 13.19
N LEU A 158 7.66 15.50 12.39
CA LEU A 158 8.38 14.28 12.80
C LEU A 158 9.87 14.51 13.05
N LEU A 159 10.49 15.48 12.36
CA LEU A 159 11.88 15.87 12.64
C LEU A 159 12.02 16.59 13.99
N LYS A 160 11.00 17.36 14.40
CA LYS A 160 10.97 18.05 15.70
C LYS A 160 10.64 17.09 16.84
N GLU A 161 9.64 16.23 16.66
CA GLU A 161 9.24 15.23 17.63
C GLU A 161 9.22 13.82 17.02
N PRO A 162 10.38 13.15 16.95
CA PRO A 162 10.48 11.83 16.34
C PRO A 162 9.63 10.74 17.02
N ALA A 163 9.26 10.90 18.30
CA ALA A 163 8.39 9.93 18.97
C ALA A 163 6.94 10.01 18.47
N GLY A 164 6.53 11.14 17.90
CA GLY A 164 5.18 11.36 17.39
C GLY A 164 4.76 10.42 16.27
N LEU A 165 5.72 9.75 15.58
CA LEU A 165 5.38 8.75 14.57
C LEU A 165 4.53 7.60 15.16
N SER A 166 4.77 7.24 16.41
CA SER A 166 4.05 6.14 17.08
C SER A 166 2.70 6.56 17.68
N GLU A 167 2.25 7.78 17.42
CA GLU A 167 0.90 8.26 17.77
C GLU A 167 -0.10 7.99 16.64
N TYR A 168 0.38 7.66 15.45
CA TYR A 168 -0.44 7.31 14.29
C TYR A 168 -0.65 5.80 14.22
N ASP A 169 -1.87 5.40 13.89
CA ASP A 169 -2.21 4.03 13.51
C ASP A 169 -2.07 3.90 11.98
N PHE A 170 -1.10 3.12 11.52
CA PHE A 170 -0.85 2.85 10.10
C PHE A 170 -1.62 1.64 9.61
N LEU A 171 -1.87 0.66 10.48
CA LEU A 171 -2.43 -0.62 10.06
C LEU A 171 -3.24 -1.30 11.15
N GLN A 172 -4.32 -2.00 10.75
CA GLN A 172 -5.12 -2.82 11.65
C GLN A 172 -5.52 -4.12 10.97
N VAL A 173 -5.56 -5.21 11.75
CA VAL A 173 -6.04 -6.52 11.28
C VAL A 173 -7.16 -7.01 12.19
N GLY A 174 -8.31 -7.33 11.60
CA GLY A 174 -9.44 -7.82 12.38
C GLY A 174 -10.76 -7.86 11.63
N PRO A 175 -11.88 -8.13 12.31
CA PRO A 175 -13.20 -8.12 11.69
C PRO A 175 -13.59 -6.70 11.28
N PHE A 176 -13.95 -6.49 10.02
CA PHE A 176 -14.31 -5.17 9.47
C PHE A 176 -15.37 -4.44 10.32
N ARG A 177 -16.43 -5.14 10.72
CA ARG A 177 -17.56 -4.55 11.47
C ARG A 177 -17.24 -4.20 12.92
N LYS A 178 -16.10 -4.66 13.46
CA LYS A 178 -15.65 -4.37 14.82
C LYS A 178 -14.55 -3.31 14.85
N ASN A 179 -14.15 -2.80 13.69
CA ASN A 179 -13.14 -1.77 13.59
C ASN A 179 -13.83 -0.41 13.72
N GLU A 180 -13.52 0.31 14.81
CA GLU A 180 -14.13 1.60 15.14
C GLU A 180 -13.64 2.74 14.24
N ASN A 181 -12.48 2.58 13.60
CA ASN A 181 -11.93 3.57 12.66
C ASN A 181 -12.59 3.47 11.28
N LEU A 182 -13.26 2.35 10.98
CA LEU A 182 -13.94 2.16 9.70
C LEU A 182 -15.37 2.68 9.77
N LEU A 183 -15.76 3.47 8.77
CA LEU A 183 -17.07 4.11 8.69
C LEU A 183 -17.83 3.57 7.48
N PRO A 184 -18.51 2.40 7.57
CA PRO A 184 -19.04 1.70 6.41
C PRO A 184 -20.09 2.50 5.63
N ARG A 185 -20.77 3.45 6.27
CA ARG A 185 -21.77 4.30 5.64
C ARG A 185 -21.18 5.45 4.83
N GLU A 186 -19.96 5.85 5.15
CA GLU A 186 -19.30 7.04 4.60
C GLU A 186 -18.21 6.67 3.59
N GLY A 187 -17.70 5.43 3.66
CA GLY A 187 -16.76 4.90 2.69
C GLY A 187 -17.40 4.33 1.43
N CYS A 188 -16.55 3.95 0.49
CA CYS A 188 -16.89 3.37 -0.80
C CYS A 188 -16.53 1.88 -0.84
N PHE A 189 -17.51 1.05 -1.21
CA PHE A 189 -17.30 -0.38 -1.43
C PHE A 189 -17.13 -0.70 -2.91
N SER A 190 -16.34 -1.73 -3.19
CA SER A 190 -16.22 -2.30 -4.52
C SER A 190 -17.58 -2.79 -5.06
N LEU A 191 -17.82 -2.53 -6.36
CA LEU A 191 -18.92 -3.11 -7.14
C LEU A 191 -18.55 -4.46 -7.78
N TYR A 192 -17.30 -4.92 -7.64
CA TYR A 192 -16.91 -6.27 -8.04
C TYR A 192 -17.85 -7.26 -7.32
N PRO A 193 -18.43 -8.26 -8.02
CA PRO A 193 -19.46 -9.11 -7.44
C PRO A 193 -18.92 -9.66 -6.11
N ASP A 194 -19.73 -9.50 -5.07
CA ASP A 194 -19.43 -9.90 -3.69
C ASP A 194 -18.51 -8.99 -2.85
N GLY A 195 -18.32 -7.72 -3.21
CA GLY A 195 -17.61 -6.73 -2.37
C GLY A 195 -18.05 -6.71 -0.88
N ARG A 196 -19.35 -6.87 -0.63
CA ARG A 196 -19.92 -6.98 0.74
C ARG A 196 -19.62 -8.31 1.43
N ASN A 197 -19.30 -9.37 0.71
CA ASN A 197 -18.93 -10.66 1.31
C ASN A 197 -17.51 -10.61 1.91
N PHE A 198 -16.69 -9.62 1.54
CA PHE A 198 -15.40 -9.41 2.21
C PHE A 198 -15.55 -8.78 3.60
N ILE A 199 -16.70 -8.13 3.90
CA ILE A 199 -16.98 -7.54 5.22
C ILE A 199 -17.07 -8.61 6.32
N SER A 200 -17.45 -9.84 5.98
CA SER A 200 -17.51 -10.95 6.94
C SER A 200 -16.16 -11.63 7.17
N LYS A 201 -15.13 -11.26 6.39
CA LYS A 201 -13.77 -11.78 6.55
C LYS A 201 -12.94 -10.90 7.49
N PRO A 202 -11.85 -11.43 8.03
CA PRO A 202 -10.76 -10.60 8.56
C PRO A 202 -10.23 -9.68 7.46
N VAL A 203 -9.98 -8.42 7.82
CA VAL A 203 -9.49 -7.40 6.91
C VAL A 203 -8.16 -6.86 7.39
N LEU A 204 -7.33 -6.47 6.43
CA LEU A 204 -6.19 -5.57 6.63
C LEU A 204 -6.63 -4.17 6.27
N ALA A 205 -6.84 -3.32 7.26
CA ALA A 205 -7.09 -1.90 7.07
C ALA A 205 -5.74 -1.18 7.11
N LEU A 206 -5.45 -0.38 6.09
CA LEU A 206 -4.23 0.39 5.95
C LEU A 206 -4.59 1.88 5.89
N ALA A 207 -3.91 2.69 6.70
CA ALA A 207 -4.11 4.12 6.68
C ALA A 207 -3.60 4.69 5.34
N THR A 208 -4.44 5.48 4.69
CA THR A 208 -4.10 6.22 3.47
C THR A 208 -4.01 7.71 3.70
N GLY A 209 -4.42 8.17 4.88
CA GLY A 209 -4.24 9.51 5.41
C GLY A 209 -4.02 9.41 6.93
N LEU A 210 -3.07 10.17 7.46
CA LEU A 210 -2.71 10.11 8.88
C LEU A 210 -3.37 11.22 9.70
N VAL A 211 -3.79 12.29 9.04
CA VAL A 211 -4.46 13.44 9.64
C VAL A 211 -5.97 13.27 9.61
N TYR A 212 -6.49 12.85 8.46
CA TYR A 212 -7.88 12.47 8.27
C TYR A 212 -7.96 10.96 8.37
N ASN A 213 -8.96 10.44 9.07
CA ASN A 213 -9.15 9.02 9.37
C ASN A 213 -9.46 8.23 8.08
N ASP A 214 -8.49 8.16 7.17
CA ASP A 214 -8.61 7.67 5.81
C ASP A 214 -8.00 6.27 5.75
N TRP A 215 -8.78 5.32 5.27
CA TRP A 215 -8.43 3.90 5.31
C TRP A 215 -8.80 3.20 4.02
N GLU A 216 -7.94 2.28 3.62
CA GLU A 216 -8.24 1.28 2.60
C GLU A 216 -8.13 -0.12 3.16
N CYS A 217 -9.10 -0.96 2.81
CA CYS A 217 -9.22 -2.31 3.36
C CYS A 217 -9.04 -3.38 2.30
N LEU A 218 -8.16 -4.32 2.62
CA LEU A 218 -7.90 -5.51 1.85
C LEU A 218 -8.43 -6.75 2.57
N ALA A 219 -8.89 -7.73 1.81
CA ALA A 219 -9.23 -9.05 2.34
C ALA A 219 -8.63 -10.15 1.46
N TRP A 220 -8.21 -11.24 2.08
CA TRP A 220 -7.64 -12.39 1.36
C TRP A 220 -8.74 -13.19 0.64
N ASP A 221 -8.54 -13.42 -0.66
CA ASP A 221 -9.30 -14.36 -1.46
C ASP A 221 -8.47 -15.63 -1.66
N ALA A 222 -8.69 -16.62 -0.79
CA ALA A 222 -7.99 -17.91 -0.84
C ALA A 222 -8.20 -18.66 -2.16
N SER A 223 -9.36 -18.49 -2.81
CA SER A 223 -9.67 -19.17 -4.07
C SER A 223 -8.82 -18.65 -5.24
N LYS A 224 -8.50 -17.35 -5.22
CA LYS A 224 -7.67 -16.67 -6.23
C LYS A 224 -6.24 -16.41 -5.77
N LYS A 225 -5.90 -16.77 -4.52
CA LYS A 225 -4.59 -16.54 -3.88
C LYS A 225 -4.10 -15.10 -4.03
N ARG A 226 -4.98 -14.13 -3.75
CA ARG A 226 -4.68 -12.71 -3.85
C ARG A 226 -5.44 -11.90 -2.80
N PHE A 227 -4.92 -10.73 -2.46
CA PHE A 227 -5.69 -9.73 -1.74
C PHE A 227 -6.63 -8.98 -2.68
N VAL A 228 -7.80 -8.64 -2.18
CA VAL A 228 -8.78 -7.80 -2.86
C VAL A 228 -8.92 -6.52 -2.05
N LEU A 229 -8.55 -5.39 -2.64
CA LEU A 229 -8.85 -4.06 -2.10
C LEU A 229 -10.31 -3.77 -2.43
N PHE A 230 -11.17 -3.77 -1.41
CA PHE A 230 -12.62 -3.82 -1.58
C PHE A 230 -13.36 -2.65 -0.91
N TYR A 231 -12.69 -1.91 -0.03
CA TYR A 231 -13.27 -0.74 0.64
C TYR A 231 -12.22 0.36 0.78
N GLY A 232 -12.65 1.60 0.62
CA GLY A 232 -11.86 2.79 0.90
C GLY A 232 -12.72 3.88 1.51
N GLN A 233 -12.19 4.64 2.45
CA GLN A 233 -12.79 5.86 2.99
C GLN A 233 -11.75 6.98 2.91
N ALA A 234 -12.20 8.16 2.48
CA ALA A 234 -11.39 9.35 2.46
C ALA A 234 -12.27 10.55 2.81
N PHE A 235 -11.81 11.38 3.74
CA PHE A 235 -12.48 12.61 4.13
C PHE A 235 -11.75 13.79 3.51
N ALA A 236 -12.52 14.64 2.83
CA ALA A 236 -12.06 15.96 2.42
C ALA A 236 -12.66 17.00 3.37
N ASP A 237 -11.93 18.09 3.57
CA ASP A 237 -12.42 19.34 4.13
C ASP A 237 -13.46 20.02 3.20
#